data_AF-A0A7Z0MGF1-F1
#
_entry.id   AF-A0A7Z0MGF1-F1
#
_cell.length_a   1.000
_cell.length_b   1.000
_cell.length_c   1.000
_cell.angle_alpha   90.00
_cell.angle_beta   90.00
_cell.angle_gamma   90.00
#
_symmetry.space_group_name_H-M   'P 1'
#
loop_
_entity.id
_entity.type
_entity.pdbx_description
1 polymer ?
#
loop_
_entity_poly.entity_id
_entity_poly.type
_entity_poly.pdbx_seq_one_letter_code
_entity_poly.pdbx_strand_id
1 'polypeptide(L)'
;MNEEIKQQPWGGLNQVFSEREDVANLGNAGEITTIPTEAKRVGNEHPSVPIEPAISPPPIAEIADTRSARARRWTPLQSITVSGFKAVKKAVIPLSSVTILVGPNGCGKSSVLQAIHWAARAASYVLPKNTKEMISFERLDYVPSSEPLTTLHNGELKTDAQSTPVEIVFTHRPVGEESSQATIRIRAARNRGGITVYMDGGSAVTPYKQRFQFITTYIPGLAGLSERESILAQPTLRRQAASGDAGGVLRNILLNLRSRKQGEEDDSQGLERLAKLNELVNQVHPGAQVNVAFDEREDYHISATLRTDDLLNESPRVLRRLHFLRKWSHEQEQQVFP
;
A
#
# COMPACT_ATOMS: atom_id res chain seq x y z
N MET A 1 60.00 -3.94 -7.07
CA MET A 1 60.12 -3.98 -8.54
C MET A 1 58.89 -3.26 -9.06
N ASN A 2 59.08 -1.96 -9.28
CA ASN A 2 58.07 -1.02 -9.77
C ASN A 2 57.87 -1.24 -11.28
N GLU A 3 56.65 -1.12 -11.78
CA GLU A 3 56.44 -0.32 -12.98
C GLU A 3 55.16 0.50 -12.84
N GLU A 4 55.37 1.79 -13.06
CA GLU A 4 54.45 2.91 -13.00
C GLU A 4 54.35 3.48 -14.43
N ILE A 5 53.16 3.97 -14.76
CA ILE A 5 52.89 5.14 -15.62
C ILE A 5 53.09 5.00 -17.15
N LYS A 6 51.99 5.23 -17.89
CA LYS A 6 51.89 6.42 -18.77
C LYS A 6 50.43 6.82 -19.08
N GLN A 7 50.21 8.11 -18.89
CA GLN A 7 48.98 8.88 -19.06
C GLN A 7 49.01 9.69 -20.39
N GLN A 8 47.80 9.97 -20.92
CA GLN A 8 47.35 11.16 -21.70
C GLN A 8 47.77 11.32 -23.19
N PRO A 9 47.12 12.18 -24.04
CA PRO A 9 45.93 13.03 -23.84
C PRO A 9 44.85 13.07 -24.98
N TRP A 10 43.68 13.64 -24.63
CA TRP A 10 42.71 14.54 -25.33
C TRP A 10 42.57 14.62 -26.87
N GLY A 11 41.31 14.67 -27.32
CA GLY A 11 40.87 15.29 -28.58
C GLY A 11 39.35 15.19 -28.79
N GLY A 12 38.61 16.29 -28.64
CA GLY A 12 37.16 16.36 -28.90
C GLY A 12 36.83 16.64 -30.37
N LEU A 13 35.56 16.48 -30.75
CA LEU A 13 34.89 17.27 -31.79
C LEU A 13 33.37 16.95 -31.86
N ASN A 14 32.58 18.03 -31.82
CA ASN A 14 31.17 18.11 -32.17
C ASN A 14 30.97 17.91 -33.69
N GLN A 15 29.88 17.25 -34.09
CA GLN A 15 29.21 17.38 -35.39
C GLN A 15 27.73 17.04 -35.14
N VAL A 16 26.77 17.98 -35.16
CA VAL A 16 26.24 18.78 -36.28
C VAL A 16 25.84 17.89 -37.46
N PHE A 17 24.54 17.67 -37.60
CA PHE A 17 23.90 17.29 -38.85
C PHE A 17 22.77 18.28 -39.12
N SER A 18 22.99 19.16 -40.10
CA SER A 18 21.98 20.02 -40.72
C SER A 18 21.60 19.46 -42.09
N GLU A 19 20.29 19.44 -42.34
CA GLU A 19 19.57 19.93 -43.52
C GLU A 19 20.02 19.58 -44.96
N ARG A 20 19.02 19.12 -45.74
CA ARG A 20 18.57 19.65 -47.05
C ARG A 20 17.14 19.11 -47.27
N GLU A 21 16.10 19.94 -47.27
CA GLU A 21 15.59 20.85 -48.34
C GLU A 21 15.00 20.13 -49.56
N ASP A 22 13.71 20.38 -49.83
CA ASP A 22 13.18 21.04 -51.04
C ASP A 22 11.64 21.23 -50.89
N VAL A 23 11.05 22.43 -50.69
CA VAL A 23 10.78 23.64 -51.53
C VAL A 23 9.38 23.62 -52.22
N ALA A 24 8.72 24.81 -52.16
CA ALA A 24 7.57 25.36 -52.89
C ALA A 24 6.14 25.10 -52.33
N ASN A 25 5.20 26.07 -52.27
CA ASN A 25 5.02 27.28 -53.07
C ASN A 25 4.17 28.37 -52.37
N LEU A 26 4.34 29.61 -52.81
CA LEU A 26 3.80 30.89 -52.32
C LEU A 26 2.33 31.20 -52.69
N GLY A 27 1.71 32.16 -51.99
CA GLY A 27 0.54 32.93 -52.47
C GLY A 27 -0.04 33.92 -51.45
N ASN A 28 0.09 35.22 -51.74
CA ASN A 28 -0.11 36.38 -50.86
C ASN A 28 -1.41 37.16 -51.19
N ALA A 29 -1.76 38.15 -50.33
CA ALA A 29 -2.46 39.43 -50.58
C ALA A 29 -3.94 39.64 -50.15
N GLY A 30 -4.17 40.75 -49.42
CA GLY A 30 -5.33 41.65 -49.61
C GLY A 30 -6.04 42.23 -48.36
N GLU A 31 -5.73 43.47 -47.97
CA GLU A 31 -6.45 44.34 -46.99
C GLU A 31 -7.88 44.76 -47.47
N ILE A 32 -8.82 45.27 -46.65
CA ILE A 32 -9.03 46.71 -46.28
C ILE A 32 -10.33 46.87 -45.43
N THR A 33 -10.24 47.60 -44.29
CA THR A 33 -11.11 48.64 -43.61
C THR A 33 -12.66 48.46 -43.50
N THR A 34 -13.45 48.84 -42.47
CA THR A 34 -13.62 50.06 -41.61
C THR A 34 -14.58 49.81 -40.41
N ILE A 35 -14.44 50.63 -39.35
CA ILE A 35 -15.20 50.78 -38.05
C ILE A 35 -16.53 51.61 -38.28
N PRO A 36 -17.48 51.96 -37.33
CA PRO A 36 -17.42 52.05 -35.84
C PRO A 36 -18.71 51.80 -34.96
N THR A 37 -18.53 51.98 -33.63
CA THR A 37 -19.42 52.66 -32.62
C THR A 37 -20.36 51.89 -31.66
N GLU A 38 -20.07 52.12 -30.36
CA GLU A 38 -20.94 52.46 -29.21
C GLU A 38 -21.79 51.45 -28.40
N ALA A 39 -21.86 51.80 -27.10
CA ALA A 39 -22.24 51.03 -25.92
C ALA A 39 -23.75 50.74 -25.72
N LYS A 40 -24.05 49.68 -24.96
CA LYS A 40 -25.23 49.61 -24.06
C LYS A 40 -25.05 48.56 -22.94
N ARG A 41 -25.26 48.97 -21.68
CA ARG A 41 -25.57 48.12 -20.52
C ARG A 41 -27.07 47.83 -20.50
N VAL A 42 -27.49 46.58 -20.25
CA VAL A 42 -28.71 46.00 -19.61
C VAL A 42 -28.58 44.48 -19.89
N GLY A 43 -28.85 43.47 -19.05
CA GLY A 43 -29.48 43.27 -17.76
C GLY A 43 -29.55 41.74 -17.54
N ASN A 44 -29.82 41.31 -16.31
CA ASN A 44 -29.96 39.92 -15.89
C ASN A 44 -30.93 39.10 -16.75
N GLU A 45 -30.59 37.81 -16.96
CA GLU A 45 -31.41 36.61 -16.75
C GLU A 45 -30.94 35.47 -17.68
N HIS A 46 -30.27 34.47 -17.11
CA HIS A 46 -30.15 33.16 -17.76
C HIS A 46 -30.59 32.05 -16.80
N PRO A 47 -31.31 31.04 -17.32
CA PRO A 47 -32.12 30.10 -16.54
C PRO A 47 -31.28 29.04 -15.83
N SER A 48 -31.71 28.70 -14.62
CA SER A 48 -31.17 27.61 -13.80
C SER A 48 -31.30 26.26 -14.53
N VAL A 49 -30.15 25.71 -14.94
CA VAL A 49 -30.03 24.32 -15.40
C VAL A 49 -30.09 23.40 -14.17
N PRO A 50 -30.89 22.32 -14.18
CA PRO A 50 -30.92 21.37 -13.07
C PRO A 50 -29.56 20.70 -12.89
N ILE A 51 -29.01 20.75 -11.68
CA ILE A 51 -27.77 20.06 -11.32
C ILE A 51 -28.06 18.56 -11.27
N GLU A 52 -27.57 17.81 -12.26
CA GLU A 52 -27.51 16.35 -12.16
C GLU A 52 -26.62 15.94 -10.97
N PRO A 53 -27.01 14.91 -10.19
CA PRO A 53 -26.22 14.49 -9.04
C PRO A 53 -24.86 13.96 -9.49
N ALA A 54 -23.81 14.48 -8.87
CA ALA A 54 -22.43 14.12 -9.12
C ALA A 54 -22.24 12.59 -8.98
N ILE A 55 -21.62 12.00 -10.00
CA ILE A 55 -21.28 10.59 -10.04
C ILE A 55 -20.13 10.36 -9.05
N SER A 56 -20.46 9.91 -7.84
CA SER A 56 -19.48 9.46 -6.85
C SER A 56 -18.66 8.28 -7.39
N PRO A 57 -17.36 8.18 -7.08
CA PRO A 57 -16.53 7.04 -7.48
C PRO A 57 -17.12 5.71 -6.96
N PRO A 58 -16.95 4.59 -7.68
CA PRO A 58 -17.63 3.33 -7.36
C PRO A 58 -17.20 2.81 -5.98
N PRO A 59 -18.15 2.63 -5.05
CA PRO A 59 -17.86 2.24 -3.68
C PRO A 59 -17.59 0.73 -3.53
N ILE A 60 -16.94 0.38 -2.41
CA ILE A 60 -16.44 -0.96 -2.09
C ILE A 60 -17.58 -1.91 -1.70
N ALA A 61 -17.73 -3.03 -2.44
CA ALA A 61 -18.61 -4.13 -2.07
C ALA A 61 -18.21 -4.73 -0.71
N GLU A 62 -19.11 -4.65 0.28
CA GLU A 62 -19.08 -5.58 1.40
C GLU A 62 -19.44 -6.97 0.86
N ILE A 63 -18.41 -7.79 0.68
CA ILE A 63 -18.59 -9.14 0.16
C ILE A 63 -19.15 -9.97 1.30
N ALA A 64 -20.45 -10.28 1.21
CA ALA A 64 -21.10 -11.26 2.07
C ALA A 64 -20.21 -12.51 2.14
N ASP A 65 -19.93 -12.96 3.37
CA ASP A 65 -19.05 -14.09 3.58
C ASP A 65 -19.72 -15.38 3.06
N THR A 66 -19.45 -15.74 1.80
CA THR A 66 -19.98 -16.93 1.12
C THR A 66 -19.10 -18.17 1.31
N ARG A 67 -18.14 -18.13 2.25
CA ARG A 67 -17.20 -19.23 2.48
C ARG A 67 -17.91 -20.47 3.00
N SER A 68 -17.40 -21.64 2.60
CA SER A 68 -17.79 -22.91 3.21
C SER A 68 -17.39 -22.95 4.69
N ALA A 69 -18.07 -23.77 5.49
CA ALA A 69 -17.72 -23.97 6.90
C ALA A 69 -16.23 -24.33 7.09
N ARG A 70 -15.66 -25.10 6.15
CA ARG A 70 -14.24 -25.47 6.13
C ARG A 70 -13.31 -24.26 5.94
N ALA A 71 -13.69 -23.31 5.08
CA ALA A 71 -12.88 -22.10 4.86
C ALA A 71 -12.98 -21.11 6.03
N ARG A 72 -14.02 -21.19 6.86
CA ARG A 72 -14.17 -20.37 8.09
C ARG A 72 -13.43 -20.96 9.29
N ARG A 73 -13.10 -22.25 9.26
CA ARG A 73 -12.47 -22.94 10.39
C ARG A 73 -10.99 -22.59 10.49
N TRP A 74 -10.66 -21.72 11.42
CA TRP A 74 -9.28 -21.43 11.81
C TRP A 74 -8.89 -22.27 13.02
N THR A 75 -7.68 -22.83 12.95
CA THR A 75 -7.05 -23.47 14.09
C THR A 75 -5.90 -22.60 14.57
N PRO A 76 -5.72 -22.38 15.89
CA PRO A 76 -4.63 -21.56 16.41
C PRO A 76 -3.27 -22.03 15.92
N LEU A 77 -2.39 -21.09 15.59
CA LEU A 77 -1.01 -21.41 15.20
C LEU A 77 -0.16 -21.72 16.45
N GLN A 78 0.74 -22.69 16.31
CA GLN A 78 1.76 -23.06 17.29
C GLN A 78 3.13 -22.50 16.90
N SER A 79 3.44 -22.48 15.60
CA SER A 79 4.69 -21.92 15.10
C SER A 79 4.59 -21.56 13.63
N ILE A 80 5.48 -20.69 13.16
CA ILE A 80 5.70 -20.43 11.74
C ILE A 80 7.17 -20.68 11.43
N THR A 81 7.44 -21.45 10.38
CA THR A 81 8.79 -21.57 9.81
C THR A 81 8.91 -20.69 8.58
N VAL A 82 9.95 -19.85 8.55
CA VAL A 82 10.32 -19.00 7.41
C VAL A 82 11.63 -19.50 6.83
N SER A 83 11.66 -19.79 5.53
CA SER A 83 12.85 -20.28 4.83
C SER A 83 13.10 -19.50 3.54
N GLY A 84 14.37 -19.11 3.34
CA GLY A 84 14.85 -18.57 2.08
C GLY A 84 14.37 -17.16 1.73
N PHE A 85 14.12 -16.27 2.69
CA PHE A 85 13.58 -14.92 2.41
C PHE A 85 14.46 -13.79 2.94
N LYS A 86 14.95 -12.91 2.04
CA LYS A 86 15.80 -11.75 2.36
C LYS A 86 16.94 -12.12 3.34
N ALA A 87 16.99 -11.51 4.52
CA ALA A 87 18.01 -11.81 5.54
C ALA A 87 17.85 -13.18 6.21
N VAL A 88 16.75 -13.90 5.98
CA VAL A 88 16.39 -15.14 6.67
C VAL A 88 16.70 -16.35 5.80
N LYS A 89 17.75 -17.11 6.15
CA LYS A 89 17.98 -18.45 5.59
C LYS A 89 16.92 -19.45 6.06
N LYS A 90 16.76 -19.55 7.38
CA LYS A 90 15.71 -20.35 8.04
C LYS A 90 15.48 -19.80 9.45
N ALA A 91 14.22 -19.64 9.85
CA ALA A 91 13.82 -19.27 11.20
C ALA A 91 12.56 -20.04 11.58
N VAL A 92 12.52 -20.58 12.80
CA VAL A 92 11.32 -21.21 13.37
C VAL A 92 10.84 -20.33 14.51
N ILE A 93 9.68 -19.70 14.34
CA ILE A 93 9.11 -18.78 15.30
C ILE A 93 7.99 -19.50 16.07
N PRO A 94 8.17 -19.86 17.35
CA PRO A 94 7.06 -20.31 18.18
C PRO A 94 6.08 -19.15 18.40
N LEU A 95 4.79 -19.46 18.41
CA LEU A 95 3.73 -18.46 18.53
C LEU A 95 2.90 -18.65 19.81
N SER A 96 2.64 -17.52 20.45
CA SER A 96 1.64 -17.31 21.50
C SER A 96 0.66 -16.20 21.07
N SER A 97 -0.34 -15.91 21.90
CA SER A 97 -1.33 -14.84 21.64
C SER A 97 -0.68 -13.49 21.33
N VAL A 98 0.44 -13.19 21.98
CA VAL A 98 1.34 -12.09 21.66
C VAL A 98 2.74 -12.66 21.56
N THR A 99 3.44 -12.39 20.46
CA THR A 99 4.82 -12.85 20.22
C THR A 99 5.67 -11.65 19.83
N ILE A 100 6.76 -11.39 20.56
CA ILE A 100 7.64 -10.23 20.34
C ILE A 100 8.98 -10.73 19.78
N LEU A 101 9.38 -10.19 18.62
CA LEU A 101 10.68 -10.48 18.01
C LEU A 101 11.68 -9.38 18.41
N VAL A 102 12.72 -9.74 19.16
CA VAL A 102 13.77 -8.82 19.63
C VAL A 102 15.11 -9.18 18.99
N GLY A 103 15.92 -8.17 18.67
CA GLY A 103 17.26 -8.36 18.15
C GLY A 103 17.84 -7.09 17.52
N PRO A 104 19.13 -7.07 17.15
CA PRO A 104 19.78 -5.92 16.54
C PRO A 104 19.14 -5.46 15.23
N ASN A 105 19.44 -4.24 14.80
CA ASN A 105 19.04 -3.76 13.48
C ASN A 105 19.66 -4.63 12.38
N GLY A 106 18.89 -4.93 11.33
CA GLY A 106 19.33 -5.77 10.23
C GLY A 106 19.32 -7.29 10.49
N CYS A 107 19.01 -7.77 11.71
CA CYS A 107 19.02 -9.21 12.02
C CYS A 107 17.87 -10.04 11.40
N GLY A 108 17.04 -9.44 10.54
CA GLY A 108 15.97 -10.13 9.81
C GLY A 108 14.57 -10.10 10.45
N LYS A 109 14.34 -9.33 11.53
CA LYS A 109 13.00 -9.19 12.15
C LYS A 109 11.92 -8.78 11.13
N SER A 110 12.17 -7.70 10.39
CA SER A 110 11.24 -7.23 9.35
C SER A 110 11.14 -8.24 8.20
N SER A 111 12.23 -8.93 7.86
CA SER A 111 12.21 -9.99 6.84
C SER A 111 11.28 -11.14 7.23
N VAL A 112 11.27 -11.57 8.50
CA VAL A 112 10.34 -12.59 9.01
C VAL A 112 8.89 -12.12 8.84
N LEU A 113 8.55 -10.92 9.33
CA LEU A 113 7.18 -10.39 9.25
C LEU A 113 6.70 -10.24 7.80
N GLN A 114 7.56 -9.71 6.93
CA GLN A 114 7.29 -9.56 5.50
C GLN A 114 7.09 -10.92 4.82
N ALA A 115 7.91 -11.93 5.13
CA ALA A 115 7.78 -13.26 4.54
C ALA A 115 6.43 -13.92 4.89
N ILE A 116 6.03 -13.82 6.16
CA ILE A 116 4.76 -14.33 6.67
C ILE A 116 3.59 -13.65 5.95
N HIS A 117 3.61 -12.31 5.90
CA HIS A 117 2.56 -11.54 5.24
C HIS A 117 2.51 -11.82 3.73
N TRP A 118 3.67 -11.89 3.07
CA TRP A 118 3.79 -12.19 1.64
C TRP A 118 3.19 -13.55 1.30
N ALA A 119 3.51 -14.60 2.06
CA ALA A 119 2.95 -15.92 1.85
C ALA A 119 1.44 -15.96 2.07
N ALA A 120 0.95 -15.35 3.15
CA ALA A 120 -0.49 -15.29 3.44
C ALA A 120 -1.27 -14.53 2.35
N ARG A 121 -0.76 -13.38 1.88
CA ARG A 121 -1.37 -12.63 0.78
C ARG A 121 -1.27 -13.38 -0.54
N ALA A 122 -0.12 -13.95 -0.88
CA ALA A 122 0.04 -14.71 -2.12
C ALA A 122 -0.86 -15.96 -2.17
N ALA A 123 -1.01 -16.68 -1.06
CA ALA A 123 -1.93 -17.81 -0.93
C ALA A 123 -3.40 -17.42 -1.16
N SER A 124 -3.79 -16.21 -0.76
CA SER A 124 -5.16 -15.73 -0.89
C SER A 124 -5.65 -15.57 -2.34
N TYR A 125 -4.71 -15.56 -3.29
CA TYR A 125 -4.97 -15.47 -4.73
C TYR A 125 -5.12 -16.85 -5.39
N VAL A 126 -4.77 -17.93 -4.69
CA VAL A 126 -4.94 -19.30 -5.19
C VAL A 126 -6.42 -19.66 -5.09
N LEU A 127 -7.01 -20.09 -6.21
CA LEU A 127 -8.42 -20.47 -6.23
C LEU A 127 -8.69 -21.67 -5.31
N PRO A 128 -9.88 -21.78 -4.66
CA PRO A 128 -10.16 -22.82 -3.67
C PRO A 128 -9.83 -24.25 -4.13
N LYS A 129 -10.10 -24.57 -5.40
CA LYS A 129 -9.87 -25.89 -6.02
C LYS A 129 -8.42 -26.14 -6.43
N ASN A 130 -7.58 -25.09 -6.49
CA ASN A 130 -6.21 -25.17 -6.99
C ASN A 130 -5.23 -25.30 -5.83
N THR A 131 -4.14 -26.06 -6.02
CA THR A 131 -2.99 -26.08 -5.10
C THR A 131 -1.81 -25.27 -5.63
N LYS A 132 -1.97 -24.70 -6.83
CA LYS A 132 -0.95 -23.92 -7.53
C LYS A 132 -1.62 -22.83 -8.36
N GLU A 133 -1.07 -21.62 -8.33
CA GLU A 133 -1.54 -20.50 -9.15
C GLU A 133 -0.38 -19.60 -9.58
N MET A 134 -0.43 -19.07 -10.81
CA MET A 134 0.48 -18.03 -11.30
C MET A 134 -0.19 -16.67 -11.13
N ILE A 135 0.49 -15.73 -10.49
CA ILE A 135 -0.07 -14.42 -10.16
C ILE A 135 0.89 -13.33 -10.61
N SER A 136 0.41 -12.43 -11.47
CA SER A 136 1.15 -11.22 -11.86
C SER A 136 1.36 -10.28 -10.68
N PHE A 137 2.50 -9.60 -10.63
CA PHE A 137 2.79 -8.59 -9.61
C PHE A 137 1.77 -7.44 -9.58
N GLU A 138 1.16 -7.12 -10.73
CA GLU A 138 0.14 -6.08 -10.82
C GLU A 138 -1.17 -6.45 -10.14
N ARG A 139 -1.45 -7.76 -10.02
CA ARG A 139 -2.66 -8.25 -9.36
C ARG A 139 -2.49 -8.27 -7.85
N LEU A 140 -1.27 -8.43 -7.34
CA LEU A 140 -0.98 -8.56 -5.91
C LEU A 140 -1.18 -7.23 -5.18
N ASP A 141 -1.85 -7.29 -4.04
CA ASP A 141 -2.18 -6.14 -3.20
C ASP A 141 -1.06 -5.75 -2.23
N TYR A 142 -0.16 -6.66 -1.95
CA TYR A 142 1.08 -6.43 -1.21
C TYR A 142 2.23 -6.97 -2.04
N VAL A 143 3.39 -6.32 -2.06
CA VAL A 143 4.64 -6.85 -2.60
C VAL A 143 5.79 -6.40 -1.70
N PRO A 144 6.69 -7.31 -1.24
CA PRO A 144 7.64 -6.98 -0.17
C PRO A 144 8.84 -6.13 -0.61
N SER A 145 8.97 -5.83 -1.90
CA SER A 145 10.09 -5.11 -2.51
C SER A 145 9.66 -4.52 -3.85
N SER A 146 10.32 -3.45 -4.30
CA SER A 146 10.24 -2.97 -5.69
C SER A 146 10.79 -4.01 -6.69
N GLU A 147 11.70 -4.85 -6.22
CA GLU A 147 12.27 -5.99 -6.96
C GLU A 147 11.86 -7.29 -6.27
N PRO A 148 10.70 -7.88 -6.59
CA PRO A 148 10.16 -8.98 -5.80
C PRO A 148 10.90 -10.30 -6.06
N LEU A 149 11.56 -10.41 -7.23
CA LEU A 149 12.34 -11.59 -7.59
C LEU A 149 13.63 -11.72 -6.77
N THR A 150 14.18 -10.62 -6.26
CA THR A 150 15.40 -10.59 -5.43
C THR A 150 15.10 -10.85 -3.95
N THR A 151 13.88 -11.30 -3.62
CA THR A 151 13.47 -11.57 -2.23
C THR A 151 13.95 -12.92 -1.70
N LEU A 152 14.54 -13.78 -2.54
CA LEU A 152 15.15 -15.03 -2.10
C LEU A 152 16.42 -14.74 -1.29
N HIS A 153 16.64 -15.48 -0.21
CA HIS A 153 17.86 -15.36 0.57
C HIS A 153 19.09 -15.67 -0.29
N ASN A 154 20.04 -14.72 -0.36
CA ASN A 154 21.28 -14.81 -1.12
C ASN A 154 21.07 -15.23 -2.59
N GLY A 155 19.99 -14.78 -3.23
CA GLY A 155 19.75 -15.09 -4.63
C GLY A 155 18.46 -14.49 -5.19
N GLU A 156 18.02 -15.06 -6.31
CA GLU A 156 16.77 -14.68 -6.97
C GLU A 156 15.82 -15.86 -7.08
N LEU A 157 14.53 -15.57 -7.00
CA LEU A 157 13.47 -16.50 -7.36
C LEU A 157 13.62 -16.90 -8.83
N LYS A 158 13.63 -18.21 -9.07
CA LYS A 158 13.68 -18.81 -10.41
C LYS A 158 12.41 -19.59 -10.69
N THR A 159 12.21 -19.93 -11.96
CA THR A 159 11.00 -20.57 -12.48
C THR A 159 11.07 -22.09 -12.42
N ASP A 160 12.29 -22.62 -12.36
CA ASP A 160 12.59 -24.05 -12.33
C ASP A 160 11.96 -24.73 -11.11
N ALA A 161 11.37 -25.91 -11.31
CA ALA A 161 10.80 -26.73 -10.25
C ALA A 161 11.86 -27.14 -9.21
N GLN A 162 13.11 -27.33 -9.65
CA GLN A 162 14.24 -27.67 -8.77
C GLN A 162 14.85 -26.46 -8.09
N SER A 163 14.45 -25.23 -8.46
CA SER A 163 14.96 -24.03 -7.80
C SER A 163 14.44 -23.90 -6.37
N THR A 164 15.30 -23.34 -5.53
CA THR A 164 14.98 -22.99 -4.13
C THR A 164 13.84 -21.98 -4.10
N PRO A 165 12.70 -22.31 -3.48
CA PRO A 165 11.62 -21.36 -3.27
C PRO A 165 11.85 -20.53 -2.00
N VAL A 166 11.11 -19.43 -1.88
CA VAL A 166 10.73 -18.93 -0.54
C VAL A 166 9.67 -19.88 0.00
N GLU A 167 9.84 -20.38 1.22
CA GLU A 167 8.90 -21.32 1.84
C GLU A 167 8.49 -20.85 3.22
N ILE A 168 7.18 -20.80 3.46
CA ILE A 168 6.58 -20.49 4.76
C ILE A 168 5.69 -21.65 5.18
N VAL A 169 5.92 -22.18 6.38
CA VAL A 169 5.12 -23.26 6.96
C VAL A 169 4.37 -22.73 8.17
N PHE A 170 3.05 -22.70 8.09
CA PHE A 170 2.16 -22.37 9.18
C PHE A 170 1.80 -23.67 9.91
N THR A 171 2.32 -23.84 11.13
CA THR A 171 2.01 -25.01 11.96
C THR A 171 0.89 -24.64 12.91
N HIS A 172 -0.27 -25.26 12.72
CA HIS A 172 -1.45 -25.18 13.56
C HIS A 172 -1.35 -26.17 14.72
N ARG A 173 -2.04 -25.85 15.82
CA ARG A 173 -2.29 -26.82 16.87
C ARG A 173 -3.09 -27.99 16.29
N PRO A 174 -2.73 -29.24 16.56
CA PRO A 174 -3.47 -30.39 16.04
C PRO A 174 -4.90 -30.39 16.60
N VAL A 175 -5.88 -30.65 15.74
CA VAL A 175 -7.28 -30.86 16.11
C VAL A 175 -7.74 -32.15 15.42
N GLY A 176 -7.75 -33.25 16.18
CA GLY A 176 -8.00 -34.59 15.62
C GLY A 176 -6.89 -35.08 14.70
N GLU A 177 -7.25 -35.77 13.62
CA GLU A 177 -6.33 -36.39 12.66
C GLU A 177 -6.02 -35.52 11.42
N GLU A 178 -6.55 -34.30 11.34
CA GLU A 178 -6.32 -33.43 10.19
C GLU A 178 -4.88 -32.92 10.12
N SER A 179 -4.39 -32.66 8.89
CA SER A 179 -3.09 -32.04 8.66
C SER A 179 -2.97 -30.75 9.47
N SER A 180 -1.96 -30.67 10.34
CA SER A 180 -1.73 -29.52 11.19
C SER A 180 -0.87 -28.45 10.54
N GLN A 181 -0.47 -28.61 9.27
CA GLN A 181 0.46 -27.68 8.62
C GLN A 181 -0.07 -27.20 7.28
N ALA A 182 0.05 -25.90 7.03
CA ALA A 182 -0.14 -25.27 5.72
C ALA A 182 1.20 -24.73 5.23
N THR A 183 1.70 -25.31 4.14
CA THR A 183 2.98 -24.92 3.51
C THR A 183 2.71 -24.11 2.26
N ILE A 184 3.31 -22.93 2.18
CA ILE A 184 3.24 -22.02 1.03
C ILE A 184 4.63 -21.84 0.46
N ARG A 185 4.80 -22.17 -0.82
CA ARG A 185 6.07 -21.99 -1.55
C ARG A 185 5.88 -21.00 -2.68
N ILE A 186 6.83 -20.10 -2.84
CA ILE A 186 6.81 -19.03 -3.84
C ILE A 186 8.04 -19.17 -4.74
N ARG A 187 7.80 -19.18 -6.05
CA ARG A 187 8.81 -19.18 -7.11
C ARG A 187 8.53 -18.08 -8.12
N ALA A 188 9.48 -17.77 -8.98
CA ALA A 188 9.22 -16.86 -10.09
C ALA A 188 8.23 -17.49 -11.08
N ALA A 189 7.36 -16.69 -11.65
CA ALA A 189 6.53 -17.09 -12.78
C ALA A 189 7.37 -17.21 -14.06
N ARG A 190 6.94 -18.03 -15.02
CA ARG A 190 7.69 -18.29 -16.28
C ARG A 190 8.12 -17.02 -17.02
N ASN A 191 7.25 -16.01 -17.06
CA ASN A 191 7.49 -14.73 -17.71
C ASN A 191 8.22 -13.71 -16.82
N ARG A 192 8.63 -14.08 -15.61
CA ARG A 192 9.24 -13.21 -14.59
C ARG A 192 8.41 -11.98 -14.17
N GLY A 193 7.23 -11.76 -14.74
CA GLY A 193 6.28 -10.70 -14.38
C GLY A 193 5.38 -11.02 -13.18
N GLY A 194 5.72 -12.04 -12.41
CA GLY A 194 4.92 -12.48 -11.28
C GLY A 194 5.55 -13.64 -10.52
N ILE A 195 4.74 -14.27 -9.67
CA ILE A 195 5.11 -15.45 -8.89
C ILE A 195 4.22 -16.64 -9.21
N THR A 196 4.74 -17.84 -8.98
CA THR A 196 3.93 -19.05 -8.88
C THR A 196 3.89 -19.48 -7.42
N VAL A 197 2.68 -19.57 -6.88
CA VAL A 197 2.43 -19.99 -5.51
C VAL A 197 2.03 -21.46 -5.52
N TYR A 198 2.64 -22.26 -4.66
CA TYR A 198 2.31 -23.66 -4.42
C TYR A 198 1.85 -23.81 -2.98
N MET A 199 0.80 -24.58 -2.77
CA MET A 199 0.19 -24.81 -1.46
C MET A 199 0.12 -26.31 -1.20
N ASP A 200 0.53 -26.70 0.00
CA ASP A 200 0.49 -28.08 0.49
C ASP A 200 0.00 -28.11 1.94
N GLY A 201 -0.72 -29.16 2.35
CA GLY A 201 -1.37 -29.23 3.66
C GLY A 201 -2.88 -29.43 3.64
N GLY A 202 -3.43 -30.13 2.64
CA GLY A 202 -4.80 -30.65 2.67
C GLY A 202 -5.90 -29.64 3.04
N SER A 203 -6.59 -29.86 4.17
CA SER A 203 -7.60 -28.92 4.68
C SER A 203 -7.01 -27.64 5.26
N ALA A 204 -5.82 -27.70 5.85
CA ALA A 204 -5.19 -26.57 6.55
C ALA A 204 -4.89 -25.37 5.63
N VAL A 205 -4.72 -25.60 4.33
CA VAL A 205 -4.52 -24.51 3.35
C VAL A 205 -5.80 -23.77 2.99
N THR A 206 -6.98 -24.34 3.24
CA THR A 206 -8.27 -23.79 2.77
C THR A 206 -8.57 -22.40 3.35
N PRO A 207 -8.35 -22.14 4.67
CA PRO A 207 -8.57 -20.80 5.24
C PRO A 207 -7.67 -19.71 4.65
N TYR A 208 -6.52 -20.05 4.06
CA TYR A 208 -5.60 -19.08 3.48
C TYR A 208 -6.04 -18.57 2.10
N LYS A 209 -6.95 -19.27 1.41
CA LYS A 209 -7.41 -18.96 0.05
C LYS A 209 -8.53 -17.91 0.05
N GLN A 210 -8.29 -16.76 0.69
CA GLN A 210 -9.30 -15.73 0.95
C GLN A 210 -8.90 -14.37 0.41
N ARG A 211 -9.23 -14.11 -0.86
CA ARG A 211 -8.82 -12.87 -1.54
C ARG A 211 -9.33 -11.61 -0.83
N PHE A 212 -10.59 -11.63 -0.41
CA PHE A 212 -11.30 -10.45 0.08
C PHE A 212 -11.19 -10.25 1.59
N GLN A 213 -11.01 -11.33 2.35
CA GLN A 213 -10.83 -11.24 3.78
C GLN A 213 -9.34 -11.22 4.11
N PHE A 214 -8.90 -10.16 4.79
CA PHE A 214 -7.53 -10.04 5.22
C PHE A 214 -7.27 -10.98 6.40
N ILE A 215 -6.46 -12.00 6.16
CA ILE A 215 -6.06 -13.00 7.16
C ILE A 215 -4.79 -12.60 7.93
N THR A 216 -4.06 -11.60 7.42
CA THR A 216 -2.88 -11.03 8.06
C THR A 216 -2.83 -9.53 7.74
N THR A 217 -2.29 -8.76 8.67
CA THR A 217 -1.99 -7.33 8.50
C THR A 217 -0.53 -7.12 8.84
N TYR A 218 0.23 -6.54 7.90
CA TYR A 218 1.59 -6.07 8.15
C TYR A 218 1.54 -4.55 8.36
N ILE A 219 1.96 -4.10 9.54
CA ILE A 219 1.99 -2.68 9.90
C ILE A 219 3.47 -2.28 10.00
N PRO A 220 4.08 -1.78 8.92
CA PRO A 220 5.42 -1.23 8.97
C PRO A 220 5.43 0.04 9.81
N GLY A 221 6.58 0.38 10.39
CA GLY A 221 6.76 1.69 11.00
C GLY A 221 6.57 2.82 9.97
N LEU A 222 6.01 3.94 10.41
CA LEU A 222 5.88 5.14 9.58
C LEU A 222 7.20 5.91 9.63
N ALA A 223 7.93 5.98 8.51
CA ALA A 223 9.17 6.76 8.42
C ALA A 223 8.93 8.28 8.37
N GLY A 224 7.70 8.70 8.05
CA GLY A 224 7.27 10.09 7.95
C GLY A 224 5.84 10.18 7.42
N LEU A 225 5.30 11.40 7.38
CA LEU A 225 4.00 11.69 6.77
C LEU A 225 4.21 12.65 5.60
N SER A 226 3.53 12.39 4.48
CA SER A 226 3.46 13.35 3.38
C SER A 226 2.85 14.67 3.84
N GLU A 227 3.35 15.78 3.31
CA GLU A 227 2.79 17.10 3.62
C GLU A 227 1.38 17.27 3.04
N ARG A 228 1.15 16.70 1.86
CA ARG A 228 -0.09 16.71 1.09
C ARG A 228 -0.29 15.36 0.42
N GLU A 229 -1.55 14.97 0.23
CA GLU A 229 -1.94 13.75 -0.48
C GLU A 229 -3.10 14.08 -1.42
N SER A 230 -3.01 13.68 -2.68
CA SER A 230 -4.16 13.65 -3.59
C SER A 230 -4.94 12.34 -3.41
N ILE A 231 -6.18 12.29 -3.89
CA ILE A 231 -6.95 11.05 -3.92
C ILE A 231 -6.24 10.03 -4.81
N LEU A 232 -6.12 8.80 -4.28
CA LEU A 232 -5.62 7.66 -5.00
C LEU A 232 -6.73 6.66 -5.30
N ALA A 233 -6.61 6.00 -6.46
CA ALA A 233 -7.41 4.82 -6.74
C ALA A 233 -7.14 3.72 -5.70
N GLN A 234 -8.20 2.97 -5.35
CA GLN A 234 -8.14 1.94 -4.31
C GLN A 234 -7.01 0.91 -4.46
N PRO A 235 -6.70 0.38 -5.66
CA PRO A 235 -5.59 -0.56 -5.81
C PRO A 235 -4.23 0.07 -5.46
N THR A 236 -4.01 1.32 -5.88
CA THR A 236 -2.77 2.06 -5.60
C THR A 236 -2.63 2.35 -4.12
N LEU A 237 -3.71 2.84 -3.49
CA LEU A 237 -3.78 3.07 -2.04
C LEU A 237 -3.40 1.81 -1.26
N ARG A 238 -4.08 0.69 -1.53
CA ARG A 238 -3.85 -0.58 -0.82
C ARG A 238 -2.41 -1.06 -0.99
N ARG A 239 -1.86 -0.94 -2.20
CA ARG A 239 -0.49 -1.35 -2.49
C ARG A 239 0.54 -0.51 -1.74
N GLN A 240 0.39 0.81 -1.72
CA GLN A 240 1.30 1.70 -0.99
C GLN A 240 1.21 1.47 0.53
N ALA A 241 -0.02 1.40 1.06
CA ALA A 241 -0.27 1.13 2.48
C ALA A 241 0.35 -0.20 2.95
N ALA A 242 0.19 -1.27 2.18
CA ALA A 242 0.72 -2.59 2.55
C ALA A 242 2.25 -2.68 2.40
N SER A 243 2.85 -1.94 1.46
CA SER A 243 4.26 -2.14 1.07
C SER A 243 5.29 -1.42 1.95
N GLY A 244 4.89 -0.65 2.96
CA GLY A 244 5.84 0.17 3.75
C GLY A 244 5.70 1.67 3.59
N ASP A 245 4.88 2.12 2.63
CA ASP A 245 4.74 3.53 2.29
C ASP A 245 3.40 4.10 2.80
N ALA A 246 2.93 3.61 3.96
CA ALA A 246 1.70 4.09 4.58
C ALA A 246 1.76 5.58 4.96
N GLY A 247 2.97 6.13 5.14
CA GLY A 247 3.19 7.55 5.40
C GLY A 247 2.79 8.47 4.24
N GLY A 248 2.88 7.96 3.00
CA GLY A 248 2.48 8.68 1.80
C GLY A 248 0.98 8.66 1.53
N VAL A 249 0.23 7.82 2.24
CA VAL A 249 -1.21 7.55 1.96
C VAL A 249 -2.09 7.56 3.20
N LEU A 250 -1.60 8.08 4.33
CA LEU A 250 -2.33 8.03 5.59
C LEU A 250 -3.67 8.75 5.48
N ARG A 251 -3.72 9.92 4.85
CA ARG A 251 -4.98 10.68 4.69
C ARG A 251 -5.92 9.97 3.74
N ASN A 252 -5.41 9.30 2.72
CA ASN A 252 -6.23 8.42 1.88
C ASN A 252 -6.84 7.26 2.68
N ILE A 253 -6.08 6.64 3.60
CA ILE A 253 -6.60 5.58 4.48
C ILE A 253 -7.71 6.13 5.38
N LEU A 254 -7.47 7.27 6.03
CA LEU A 254 -8.45 7.92 6.91
C LEU A 254 -9.70 8.32 6.14
N LEU A 255 -9.53 8.92 4.96
CA LEU A 255 -10.63 9.30 4.09
C LEU A 255 -11.43 8.06 3.69
N ASN A 256 -10.78 6.98 3.26
CA ASN A 256 -11.46 5.74 2.90
C ASN A 256 -12.25 5.11 4.06
N LEU A 257 -11.75 5.23 5.29
CA LEU A 257 -12.47 4.80 6.49
C LEU A 257 -13.76 5.62 6.71
N ARG A 258 -13.66 6.95 6.54
CA ARG A 258 -14.76 7.92 6.71
C ARG A 258 -15.74 7.94 5.53
N SER A 259 -15.33 7.48 4.36
CA SER A 259 -16.18 7.45 3.17
C SER A 259 -17.31 6.41 3.29
N ARG A 260 -18.42 6.71 2.62
CA ARG A 260 -19.51 5.79 2.36
C ARG A 260 -19.03 4.55 1.60
N LYS A 261 -19.51 3.37 1.99
CA LYS A 261 -19.28 2.08 1.31
C LYS A 261 -20.52 1.64 0.53
N GLN A 262 -20.35 0.61 -0.29
CA GLN A 262 -21.43 0.08 -1.12
C GLN A 262 -22.46 -0.62 -0.24
N GLY A 263 -23.74 -0.28 -0.42
CA GLY A 263 -24.85 -0.80 0.39
C GLY A 263 -25.27 0.12 1.55
N GLU A 264 -24.53 1.21 1.78
CA GLU A 264 -24.90 2.24 2.75
C GLU A 264 -25.77 3.29 2.04
N GLU A 265 -26.79 3.85 2.68
CA GLU A 265 -27.69 4.84 2.07
C GLU A 265 -27.07 6.24 2.03
N ASP A 266 -26.25 6.58 3.01
CA ASP A 266 -25.65 7.89 3.22
C ASP A 266 -24.25 7.77 3.89
N ASP A 267 -23.70 8.90 4.35
CA ASP A 267 -22.39 8.97 5.00
C ASP A 267 -22.42 8.55 6.49
N SER A 268 -23.59 8.24 7.06
CA SER A 268 -23.75 8.02 8.51
C SER A 268 -22.87 6.88 9.02
N GLN A 269 -22.80 5.77 8.29
CA GLN A 269 -21.93 4.64 8.65
C GLN A 269 -20.42 4.97 8.52
N GLY A 270 -20.07 5.84 7.59
CA GLY A 270 -18.71 6.38 7.47
C GLY A 270 -18.32 7.23 8.67
N LEU A 271 -19.24 8.07 9.16
CA LEU A 271 -19.08 8.86 10.36
C LEU A 271 -18.95 7.98 11.61
N GLU A 272 -19.75 6.91 11.72
CA GLU A 272 -19.63 5.93 12.81
C GLU A 272 -18.26 5.24 12.82
N ARG A 273 -17.72 4.88 11.66
CA ARG A 273 -16.35 4.31 11.55
C ARG A 273 -15.29 5.29 12.03
N LEU A 274 -15.39 6.57 11.66
CA LEU A 274 -14.47 7.60 12.13
C LEU A 274 -14.63 7.86 13.63
N ALA A 275 -15.85 7.84 14.16
CA ALA A 275 -16.13 7.94 15.59
C ALA A 275 -15.49 6.76 16.35
N LYS A 276 -15.61 5.54 15.81
CA LYS A 276 -14.99 4.35 16.41
C LYS A 276 -13.46 4.44 16.41
N LEU A 277 -12.85 4.95 15.33
CA LEU A 277 -11.42 5.22 15.31
C LEU A 277 -11.04 6.19 16.43
N ASN A 278 -11.77 7.29 16.58
CA ASN A 278 -11.52 8.27 17.63
C ASN A 278 -11.67 7.68 19.04
N GLU A 279 -12.64 6.81 19.27
CA GLU A 279 -12.77 6.08 20.54
C GLU A 279 -11.52 5.23 20.83
N LEU A 280 -11.04 4.46 19.85
CA LEU A 280 -9.85 3.63 19.99
C LEU A 280 -8.58 4.46 20.20
N VAL A 281 -8.44 5.58 19.48
CA VAL A 281 -7.32 6.50 19.65
C VAL A 281 -7.34 7.11 21.06
N ASN A 282 -8.50 7.51 21.57
CA ASN A 282 -8.64 8.09 22.91
C ASN A 282 -8.30 7.11 24.04
N GLN A 283 -8.40 5.80 23.83
CA GLN A 283 -7.96 4.81 24.82
C GLN A 283 -6.44 4.86 25.08
N VAL A 284 -5.66 5.31 24.08
CA VAL A 284 -4.19 5.40 24.15
C VAL A 284 -3.73 6.84 24.33
N HIS A 285 -4.43 7.79 23.70
CA HIS A 285 -4.14 9.22 23.72
C HIS A 285 -5.40 10.02 24.08
N PRO A 286 -5.71 10.19 25.37
CA PRO A 286 -6.88 10.93 25.81
C PRO A 286 -6.91 12.37 25.24
N GLY A 287 -8.10 12.82 24.84
CA GLY A 287 -8.31 14.15 24.27
C GLY A 287 -7.95 14.26 22.78
N ALA A 288 -7.44 13.20 22.17
CA ALA A 288 -7.07 13.20 20.76
C ALA A 288 -8.30 12.97 19.87
N GLN A 289 -8.49 13.85 18.88
CA GLN A 289 -9.54 13.73 17.88
C GLN A 289 -8.98 13.90 16.48
N VAL A 290 -9.14 12.87 15.65
CA VAL A 290 -8.82 12.84 14.23
C VAL A 290 -10.05 13.20 13.43
N ASN A 291 -9.89 14.11 12.48
CA ASN A 291 -10.89 14.43 11.47
C ASN A 291 -10.27 14.42 10.07
N VAL A 292 -11.06 14.06 9.06
CA VAL A 292 -10.64 13.98 7.66
C VAL A 292 -11.77 14.42 6.73
N ALA A 293 -11.43 15.22 5.72
CA ALA A 293 -12.36 15.75 4.74
C ALA A 293 -11.70 15.90 3.37
N PHE A 294 -12.53 15.82 2.34
CA PHE A 294 -12.15 16.11 0.96
C PHE A 294 -13.43 16.47 0.19
N ASP A 295 -13.43 17.61 -0.48
CA ASP A 295 -14.44 18.04 -1.42
C ASP A 295 -13.97 17.79 -2.86
N GLU A 296 -14.65 16.90 -3.58
CA GLU A 296 -14.27 16.53 -4.95
C GLU A 296 -14.30 17.69 -5.96
N ARG A 297 -15.00 18.79 -5.65
CA ARG A 297 -15.13 19.95 -6.54
C ARG A 297 -14.08 21.01 -6.28
N GLU A 298 -13.68 21.17 -5.02
CA GLU A 298 -12.88 22.32 -4.57
C GLU A 298 -11.46 21.90 -4.11
N ASP A 299 -11.29 20.68 -3.61
CA ASP A 299 -10.04 20.27 -2.98
C ASP A 299 -9.09 19.59 -3.97
N TYR A 300 -7.85 20.07 -4.01
CA TYR A 300 -6.74 19.38 -4.68
C TYR A 300 -6.07 18.32 -3.78
N HIS A 301 -6.24 18.44 -2.46
CA HIS A 301 -5.55 17.62 -1.46
C HIS A 301 -6.48 17.23 -0.32
N ILE A 302 -6.29 16.04 0.22
CA ILE A 302 -7.04 15.55 1.38
C ILE A 302 -6.65 16.34 2.63
N SER A 303 -7.64 16.89 3.31
CA SER A 303 -7.47 17.55 4.59
C SER A 303 -7.63 16.56 5.74
N ALA A 304 -6.64 16.49 6.62
CA ALA A 304 -6.71 15.70 7.84
C ALA A 304 -6.11 16.49 9.01
N THR A 305 -6.82 16.50 10.13
CA THR A 305 -6.47 17.29 11.32
C THR A 305 -6.49 16.43 12.56
N LEU A 306 -5.62 16.80 13.51
CA LEU A 306 -5.60 16.25 14.86
C LEU A 306 -5.85 17.40 15.84
N ARG A 307 -6.83 17.21 16.73
CA ARG A 307 -7.06 18.05 17.92
C ARG A 307 -6.62 17.26 19.15
N THR A 308 -6.04 17.95 20.13
CA THR A 308 -5.65 17.39 21.44
C THR A 308 -6.01 18.39 22.53
N ASP A 309 -6.31 17.94 23.75
CA ASP A 309 -6.77 18.81 24.85
C ASP A 309 -5.78 19.93 25.22
N ASP A 310 -4.47 19.69 25.08
CA ASP A 310 -3.43 20.71 25.27
C ASP A 310 -3.50 21.88 24.24
N LEU A 311 -4.41 21.79 23.26
CA LEU A 311 -4.59 22.74 22.17
C LEU A 311 -6.03 23.29 22.11
N LEU A 312 -6.82 23.19 23.19
CA LEU A 312 -8.21 23.68 23.23
C LEU A 312 -8.37 25.17 22.87
N ASN A 313 -7.29 25.96 22.99
CA ASN A 313 -7.24 27.38 22.60
C ASN A 313 -6.54 27.65 21.25
N GLU A 314 -6.13 26.62 20.51
CA GLU A 314 -5.47 26.75 19.20
C GLU A 314 -6.28 26.11 18.06
N SER A 315 -6.14 26.63 16.85
CA SER A 315 -6.74 26.06 15.65
C SER A 315 -6.32 24.59 15.45
N PRO A 316 -7.22 23.70 14.98
CA PRO A 316 -6.86 22.31 14.68
C PRO A 316 -5.60 22.23 13.82
N ARG A 317 -4.61 21.46 14.27
CA ARG A 317 -3.35 21.31 13.53
C ARG A 317 -3.56 20.33 12.39
N VAL A 318 -3.24 20.77 11.18
CA VAL A 318 -3.11 19.87 10.02
C VAL A 318 -2.07 18.82 10.36
N LEU A 319 -2.36 17.54 10.11
CA LEU A 319 -1.37 16.48 10.25
C LEU A 319 -0.15 16.85 9.38
N ARG A 320 0.99 17.22 10.00
CA ARG A 320 2.25 17.58 9.32
C ARG A 320 3.41 16.93 10.05
N ARG A 321 4.54 16.80 9.34
CA ARG A 321 5.79 16.10 9.71
C ARG A 321 6.39 16.38 11.11
N LEU A 322 5.88 17.34 11.91
CA LEU A 322 6.65 17.94 13.00
C LEU A 322 6.04 17.96 14.41
N HIS A 323 4.87 17.36 14.68
CA HIS A 323 4.32 17.38 16.05
C HIS A 323 4.33 16.06 16.82
N PHE A 324 4.31 14.91 16.14
CA PHE A 324 4.34 13.62 16.86
C PHE A 324 5.73 13.29 17.43
N LEU A 325 6.81 13.58 16.71
CA LEU A 325 8.16 13.21 17.16
C LEU A 325 8.71 14.12 18.26
N ARG A 326 8.31 15.39 18.32
CA ARG A 326 8.84 16.34 19.31
C ARG A 326 8.29 16.10 20.71
N LYS A 327 7.02 15.68 20.82
CA LYS A 327 6.40 15.32 22.10
C LYS A 327 6.84 13.93 22.57
N TRP A 328 6.90 12.97 21.65
CA TRP A 328 7.33 11.60 21.94
C TRP A 328 8.82 11.50 22.32
N SER A 329 9.69 12.30 21.70
CA SER A 329 11.12 12.37 22.09
C SER A 329 11.31 12.97 23.48
N HIS A 330 10.53 13.99 23.85
CA HIS A 330 10.61 14.62 25.18
C HIS A 330 10.10 13.70 26.30
N GLU A 331 9.06 12.91 26.04
CA GLU A 331 8.51 11.96 27.02
C GLU A 331 9.42 10.74 27.22
N GLN A 332 10.16 10.30 26.20
CA GLN A 332 11.15 9.22 26.32
C GLN A 332 12.44 9.69 27.02
N GLU A 333 12.89 10.93 26.82
CA GLU A 333 14.06 11.47 27.54
C GLU A 333 13.80 11.62 29.05
N GLN A 334 12.56 11.84 29.48
CA GLN A 334 12.21 11.91 30.91
C GLN A 334 11.95 10.56 31.58
N GLN A 335 11.74 9.48 30.83
CA GLN A 335 11.52 8.13 31.40
C GLN A 335 12.74 7.22 31.37
N VAL A 336 13.81 7.58 30.64
CA VAL A 336 14.98 6.69 30.46
C VAL A 336 16.20 7.08 31.31
N PHE A 337 16.20 8.24 31.97
CA PHE A 337 17.23 8.61 32.94
C PHE A 337 16.62 9.30 34.18
N PRO A 338 16.61 8.65 35.35
CA PRO A 338 16.65 9.38 36.62
C PRO A 338 17.99 10.12 36.78
#